data_AF-A0A3Q3KL94-F1
#
_entry.id   AF-A0A3Q3KL94-F1
#
_cell.length_a   1.000
_cell.length_b   1.000
_cell.length_c   1.000
_cell.angle_alpha   90.00
_cell.angle_beta   90.00
_cell.angle_gamma   90.00
#
_symmetry.space_group_name_H-M   'P 1'
#
loop_
_entity.id
_entity.type
_entity.pdbx_description
1 polymer ?
#
loop_
_entity_poly.entity_id
_entity_poly.type
_entity_poly.pdbx_seq_one_letter_code
_entity_poly.pdbx_strand_id
1 'polypeptide(L)'
;MCTQSYPDCNVYGEGCGADGECDMDSSNENSNSTNSLDPARCNPSRLIGSVSASVISREEQFEDYGEGEDVDFTPSSPCPEDDTRTNGFSDLGSSLPSSAGQTPQKMRQLYNSELLDIYCSQCCKKVNLLNDLEARLRNLKANSPNRKISSTAFGRQLFQANHNVFGSSQGSSTEDLFTDSIDSCDLDITEKVSYLEKKVTELESDSLANSDLKSKLKQENTQLVHRVHELEEQVKDAEAKADQSLEEETKRHREVYIKMERDRNIQIDLFCNRVQQLEDENREMKLNVCRLKSHTEKLDQEKQRMTDKLEDTSLRLKDEMDLYRKIVDKLWQNRHEFQKEKEAMQELIDDLRRELEYLQLFKLEMEHPGKGKGLSEYNAKTREIEMEHEVKRLKQENHKLRDQNDDLNAQILSLSLYEAKNLFACHTKAQCLAAEIDNASRDELVDALKEQEEINLRLRQYMDKIILAILDHNPSILEIKS
;
A
#
# COMPACT_ATOMS: atom_id res chain seq x y z
N MET A 1 1.47 -48.47 6.80
CA MET A 1 0.49 -49.41 7.40
C MET A 1 -0.32 -48.60 8.40
N CYS A 2 -1.65 -48.52 8.35
CA CYS A 2 -2.62 -49.13 7.43
C CYS A 2 -3.66 -48.09 6.96
N THR A 3 -4.04 -48.15 5.68
CA THR A 3 -5.32 -47.64 5.20
C THR A 3 -6.41 -48.65 5.56
N GLN A 4 -7.57 -48.20 6.04
CA GLN A 4 -8.71 -49.09 6.29
C GLN A 4 -9.96 -48.59 5.58
N SER A 5 -10.57 -49.48 4.81
CA SER A 5 -11.60 -49.19 3.82
C SER A 5 -13.01 -49.12 4.43
N TYR A 6 -13.89 -48.38 3.76
CA TYR A 6 -15.34 -48.48 3.96
C TYR A 6 -15.86 -49.86 3.48
N PRO A 7 -16.95 -50.39 4.08
CA PRO A 7 -17.66 -51.54 3.55
C PRO A 7 -18.73 -51.13 2.54
N ASP A 8 -18.73 -51.77 1.37
CA ASP A 8 -19.85 -51.76 0.43
C ASP A 8 -21.03 -52.58 1.00
N CYS A 9 -22.25 -52.05 0.89
CA CYS A 9 -23.48 -52.83 1.08
C CYS A 9 -24.15 -53.06 -0.27
N ASN A 10 -24.07 -54.30 -0.75
CA ASN A 10 -24.57 -54.68 -2.07
C ASN A 10 -26.05 -55.10 -2.00
N VAL A 11 -26.85 -54.49 -2.87
CA VAL A 11 -28.01 -55.04 -3.60
C VAL A 11 -28.71 -56.28 -3.00
N TYR A 12 -29.97 -56.09 -2.61
CA TYR A 12 -31.03 -57.08 -2.87
C TYR A 12 -32.07 -56.43 -3.78
N GLY A 13 -32.51 -57.17 -4.80
CA GLY A 13 -33.52 -56.70 -5.75
C GLY A 13 -34.50 -57.81 -6.11
N GLU A 14 -35.78 -57.55 -5.81
CA GLU A 14 -37.02 -58.14 -6.31
C GLU A 14 -38.10 -57.12 -5.88
N GLY A 15 -39.07 -56.68 -6.67
CA GLY A 15 -39.56 -57.13 -7.98
C GLY A 15 -41.09 -56.98 -7.96
N CYS A 16 -41.70 -56.44 -9.05
CA CYS A 16 -43.09 -55.93 -9.20
C CYS A 16 -43.21 -54.40 -8.99
N GLY A 17 -43.93 -53.63 -9.81
CA GLY A 17 -44.72 -53.95 -11.01
C GLY A 17 -46.01 -53.12 -11.08
N ALA A 18 -46.42 -52.71 -12.30
CA ALA A 18 -47.65 -51.99 -12.67
C ALA A 18 -47.69 -50.45 -12.52
N ASP A 19 -47.70 -49.80 -13.70
CA ASP A 19 -48.73 -48.88 -14.23
C ASP A 19 -49.04 -47.53 -13.54
N GLY A 20 -48.99 -46.46 -14.35
CA GLY A 20 -49.33 -45.10 -13.91
C GLY A 20 -49.10 -44.02 -14.99
N GLU A 21 -49.65 -44.20 -16.19
CA GLU A 21 -49.82 -43.09 -17.15
C GLU A 21 -50.93 -42.15 -16.66
N CYS A 22 -50.69 -40.84 -16.69
CA CYS A 22 -51.76 -39.85 -16.78
C CYS A 22 -51.26 -38.58 -17.48
N ASP A 23 -51.78 -38.34 -18.68
CA ASP A 23 -51.65 -37.07 -19.40
C ASP A 23 -52.23 -35.90 -18.60
N MET A 24 -51.68 -34.70 -18.79
CA MET A 24 -52.47 -33.47 -18.83
C MET A 24 -51.87 -32.51 -19.85
N ASP A 25 -52.70 -32.06 -20.79
CA ASP A 25 -52.31 -31.24 -21.93
C ASP A 25 -53.10 -29.92 -21.93
N SER A 26 -52.45 -28.86 -22.39
CA SER A 26 -53.00 -27.64 -22.99
C SER A 26 -54.00 -26.74 -22.22
N SER A 27 -53.63 -25.45 -22.10
CA SER A 27 -54.47 -24.37 -22.64
C SER A 27 -53.70 -23.07 -22.90
N ASN A 28 -53.97 -22.48 -24.07
CA ASN A 28 -53.42 -21.25 -24.64
C ASN A 28 -53.59 -19.99 -23.76
N GLU A 29 -52.81 -18.94 -24.08
CA GLU A 29 -53.35 -17.71 -24.70
C GLU A 29 -52.23 -16.95 -25.46
N ASN A 30 -52.63 -15.98 -26.28
CA ASN A 30 -51.93 -15.58 -27.51
C ASN A 30 -51.58 -14.07 -27.53
N SER A 31 -50.41 -13.68 -28.06
CA SER A 31 -50.23 -12.31 -28.60
C SER A 31 -49.13 -12.22 -29.67
N ASN A 32 -49.52 -11.70 -30.84
CA ASN A 32 -48.64 -11.45 -31.99
C ASN A 32 -47.76 -10.21 -31.78
N SER A 33 -46.59 -10.17 -32.44
CA SER A 33 -46.29 -9.24 -33.56
C SER A 33 -44.79 -8.99 -33.77
N THR A 34 -44.23 -9.34 -34.94
CA THR A 34 -43.85 -8.36 -36.00
C THR A 34 -43.18 -9.03 -37.21
N ASN A 35 -43.37 -8.43 -38.40
CA ASN A 35 -42.82 -8.89 -39.68
C ASN A 35 -41.60 -8.07 -40.14
N SER A 36 -40.62 -8.72 -40.78
CA SER A 36 -39.89 -8.26 -42.00
C SER A 36 -38.94 -9.39 -42.44
N LEU A 37 -39.08 -10.01 -43.62
CA LEU A 37 -38.84 -9.52 -44.98
C LEU A 37 -37.35 -9.40 -45.36
N ASP A 38 -36.80 -10.52 -45.84
CA ASP A 38 -35.68 -10.56 -46.80
C ASP A 38 -36.18 -10.29 -48.23
N PRO A 39 -35.31 -9.83 -49.14
CA PRO A 39 -35.18 -10.57 -50.39
C PRO A 39 -33.75 -10.71 -50.96
N ALA A 40 -33.36 -11.98 -51.16
CA ALA A 40 -32.77 -12.54 -52.37
C ALA A 40 -31.48 -11.96 -53.03
N ARG A 41 -30.46 -12.84 -53.09
CA ARG A 41 -29.54 -13.12 -54.22
C ARG A 41 -28.59 -12.02 -54.73
N CYS A 42 -27.28 -12.30 -54.64
CA CYS A 42 -26.55 -12.91 -55.77
C CYS A 42 -25.11 -13.37 -55.39
N ASN A 43 -24.80 -14.62 -55.75
CA ASN A 43 -23.43 -15.15 -55.93
C ASN A 43 -22.89 -14.68 -57.31
N PRO A 44 -21.58 -14.72 -57.66
CA PRO A 44 -20.72 -15.92 -57.45
C PRO A 44 -19.18 -15.75 -57.33
N SER A 45 -18.49 -16.90 -57.20
CA SER A 45 -17.08 -17.16 -57.62
C SER A 45 -15.93 -16.68 -56.69
N ARG A 46 -14.80 -17.38 -56.52
CA ARG A 46 -14.45 -18.82 -56.66
C ARG A 46 -13.00 -19.05 -56.13
N LEU A 47 -12.77 -20.16 -55.42
CA LEU A 47 -11.50 -20.95 -55.36
C LEU A 47 -10.20 -20.39 -54.73
N ILE A 48 -9.33 -21.36 -54.33
CA ILE A 48 -7.93 -21.26 -53.82
C ILE A 48 -7.81 -20.68 -52.38
N GLY A 49 -7.05 -21.24 -51.42
CA GLY A 49 -6.31 -22.50 -51.39
C GLY A 49 -5.07 -22.47 -50.47
N SER A 50 -5.13 -23.26 -49.38
CA SER A 50 -4.05 -24.12 -48.84
C SER A 50 -2.90 -23.55 -47.97
N VAL A 51 -2.34 -24.45 -47.12
CA VAL A 51 -1.05 -24.40 -46.35
C VAL A 51 -1.00 -23.34 -45.21
N SER A 52 -0.92 -23.64 -43.89
CA SER A 52 -0.11 -24.56 -43.05
C SER A 52 1.32 -24.08 -42.72
N ALA A 53 1.58 -23.64 -41.48
CA ALA A 53 2.92 -23.64 -40.87
C ALA A 53 2.85 -23.55 -39.32
N SER A 54 3.69 -24.34 -38.63
CA SER A 54 4.00 -24.25 -37.20
C SER A 54 5.45 -23.74 -37.01
N VAL A 55 6.04 -23.94 -35.82
CA VAL A 55 7.51 -23.90 -35.46
C VAL A 55 7.94 -22.61 -34.73
N ILE A 56 8.09 -22.58 -33.38
CA ILE A 56 9.13 -23.09 -32.43
C ILE A 56 9.95 -21.92 -31.81
N SER A 57 10.33 -22.10 -30.55
CA SER A 57 11.11 -21.21 -29.66
C SER A 57 12.52 -20.84 -30.14
N ARG A 58 13.07 -19.75 -29.59
CA ARG A 58 14.53 -19.54 -29.43
C ARG A 58 14.81 -18.66 -28.20
N GLU A 59 15.62 -19.19 -27.28
CA GLU A 59 16.28 -18.43 -26.21
C GLU A 59 17.63 -17.87 -26.72
N GLU A 60 18.03 -16.67 -26.29
CA GLU A 60 19.41 -16.18 -26.35
C GLU A 60 19.75 -15.38 -25.09
N GLN A 61 21.05 -15.34 -24.73
CA GLN A 61 21.53 -15.01 -23.40
C GLN A 61 22.75 -14.07 -23.47
N PHE A 62 22.77 -13.04 -22.60
CA PHE A 62 23.90 -12.16 -22.22
C PHE A 62 24.63 -11.32 -23.27
N GLU A 63 24.92 -10.06 -22.91
CA GLU A 63 26.27 -9.49 -23.02
C GLU A 63 26.48 -8.43 -21.91
N ASP A 64 27.70 -8.35 -21.37
CA ASP A 64 28.14 -7.49 -20.27
C ASP A 64 29.36 -6.69 -20.75
N TYR A 65 29.44 -5.40 -20.42
CA TYR A 65 30.59 -4.54 -20.71
C TYR A 65 30.86 -3.59 -19.55
N GLY A 66 32.03 -3.77 -18.93
CA GLY A 66 32.49 -2.97 -17.80
C GLY A 66 33.23 -1.68 -18.16
N GLU A 67 33.26 -0.80 -17.16
CA GLU A 67 34.26 0.21 -16.79
C GLU A 67 34.86 1.18 -17.84
N GLY A 68 34.71 2.46 -17.52
CA GLY A 68 35.56 3.56 -17.94
C GLY A 68 35.79 4.49 -16.76
N GLU A 69 37.01 4.46 -16.20
CA GLU A 69 37.44 5.23 -15.03
C GLU A 69 37.81 6.66 -15.46
N ASP A 70 37.40 7.68 -14.67
CA ASP A 70 37.95 9.04 -14.77
C ASP A 70 37.93 9.66 -13.36
N VAL A 71 39.10 9.71 -12.73
CA VAL A 71 39.33 10.34 -11.42
C VAL A 71 40.34 11.45 -11.61
N ASP A 72 40.03 12.69 -11.21
CA ASP A 72 41.08 13.53 -10.62
C ASP A 72 40.59 14.71 -9.74
N PHE A 73 41.48 15.10 -8.83
CA PHE A 73 41.46 16.27 -7.91
C PHE A 73 40.44 16.35 -6.77
N THR A 74 40.86 15.81 -5.61
CA THR A 74 40.49 16.31 -4.27
C THR A 74 41.06 17.71 -3.99
N PRO A 75 40.50 18.45 -3.01
CA PRO A 75 41.24 18.55 -1.75
C PRO A 75 40.37 18.53 -0.46
N SER A 76 40.82 17.71 0.50
CA SER A 76 40.87 17.93 1.96
C SER A 76 39.68 18.58 2.73
N SER A 77 38.99 17.74 3.54
CA SER A 77 38.80 17.81 5.02
C SER A 77 38.56 19.19 5.72
N PRO A 78 37.68 19.34 6.76
CA PRO A 78 37.26 18.29 7.70
C PRO A 78 35.75 18.22 8.07
N CYS A 79 35.43 17.13 8.78
CA CYS A 79 34.17 16.90 9.49
C CYS A 79 34.03 17.80 10.73
N PRO A 80 32.79 18.01 11.23
CA PRO A 80 32.55 17.67 12.62
C PRO A 80 31.31 16.77 12.81
N GLU A 81 31.44 15.78 13.70
CA GLU A 81 30.29 15.20 14.40
C GLU A 81 29.77 16.20 15.43
N ASP A 82 28.45 16.23 15.66
CA ASP A 82 27.95 16.13 17.03
C ASP A 82 26.48 15.67 17.08
N ASP A 83 26.17 14.85 18.08
CA ASP A 83 24.83 14.30 18.33
C ASP A 83 23.89 15.36 18.91
N THR A 84 22.68 15.55 18.35
CA THR A 84 21.53 15.89 19.21
C THR A 84 20.18 15.40 18.68
N ARG A 85 19.66 14.39 19.39
CA ARG A 85 18.28 13.89 19.48
C ARG A 85 17.19 14.96 19.26
N THR A 86 16.09 14.61 18.60
CA THR A 86 14.72 14.65 19.19
C THR A 86 13.66 13.96 18.32
N ASN A 87 12.60 13.46 18.97
CA ASN A 87 11.45 12.73 18.39
C ASN A 87 10.61 13.52 17.38
N GLY A 88 9.84 12.82 16.54
CA GLY A 88 8.66 13.41 15.87
C GLY A 88 8.01 12.55 14.77
N PHE A 89 7.42 11.39 15.12
CA PHE A 89 6.62 10.59 14.18
C PHE A 89 5.17 11.12 14.06
N SER A 90 4.50 10.72 12.97
CA SER A 90 3.13 11.07 12.51
C SER A 90 3.10 12.31 11.60
N ASP A 91 2.82 12.24 10.29
CA ASP A 91 1.85 11.44 9.49
C ASP A 91 0.39 11.92 9.64
N LEU A 92 -0.39 11.71 8.57
CA LEU A 92 -1.71 12.29 8.23
C LEU A 92 -1.66 13.77 7.81
N GLY A 93 -2.31 14.24 6.74
CA GLY A 93 -3.23 13.55 5.82
C GLY A 93 -4.55 14.31 5.65
N SER A 94 -4.65 15.13 4.58
CA SER A 94 -5.89 15.53 3.85
C SER A 94 -7.20 15.79 4.65
N SER A 95 -7.90 16.92 4.51
CA SER A 95 -8.68 17.23 3.28
C SER A 95 -9.44 18.57 3.33
N LEU A 96 -9.54 19.25 2.17
CA LEU A 96 -10.65 20.10 1.66
C LEU A 96 -11.22 21.30 2.47
N PRO A 97 -11.57 22.38 1.76
CA PRO A 97 -12.94 22.92 1.90
C PRO A 97 -13.64 23.21 0.55
N SER A 98 -14.96 23.44 0.62
CA SER A 98 -15.85 23.55 -0.53
C SER A 98 -16.21 24.99 -0.95
N SER A 99 -16.65 25.09 -2.20
CA SER A 99 -17.16 26.23 -2.98
C SER A 99 -18.01 27.32 -2.27
N ALA A 100 -17.70 28.59 -2.56
CA ALA A 100 -18.65 29.60 -3.06
C ALA A 100 -17.88 30.85 -3.55
N GLY A 101 -18.27 31.45 -4.69
CA GLY A 101 -17.50 32.54 -5.32
C GLY A 101 -18.05 33.94 -5.04
N GLN A 102 -17.14 34.93 -5.00
CA GLN A 102 -17.41 36.32 -5.36
C GLN A 102 -16.09 37.04 -5.74
N THR A 103 -16.09 37.71 -6.89
CA THR A 103 -15.01 38.55 -7.43
C THR A 103 -15.49 40.02 -7.49
N PRO A 104 -14.65 41.02 -7.80
CA PRO A 104 -13.19 41.15 -7.60
C PRO A 104 -12.79 42.53 -7.01
N GLN A 105 -11.58 42.64 -6.42
CA GLN A 105 -10.49 43.55 -6.87
C GLN A 105 -9.46 43.86 -5.75
N LYS A 106 -8.17 43.81 -6.15
CA LYS A 106 -7.02 44.51 -5.56
C LYS A 106 -6.64 44.17 -4.11
N MET A 107 -5.79 43.16 -3.95
CA MET A 107 -4.65 43.27 -3.04
C MET A 107 -3.38 42.74 -3.69
N ARG A 108 -2.28 43.47 -3.50
CA ARG A 108 -0.93 43.14 -3.96
C ARG A 108 -0.27 42.20 -2.95
N GLN A 109 0.64 41.36 -3.42
CA GLN A 109 1.80 40.85 -2.64
C GLN A 109 1.47 40.17 -1.30
N LEU A 110 1.11 38.89 -1.33
CA LEU A 110 1.37 37.86 -0.30
C LEU A 110 0.73 36.55 -0.78
N TYR A 111 1.52 35.70 -1.45
CA TYR A 111 1.33 34.25 -1.74
C TYR A 111 2.16 33.90 -2.99
N ASN A 112 3.44 33.61 -2.79
CA ASN A 112 4.38 33.05 -3.78
C ASN A 112 5.64 32.52 -3.06
N SER A 113 5.46 31.82 -1.92
CA SER A 113 6.58 31.44 -1.03
C SER A 113 6.52 30.03 -0.42
N GLU A 114 5.45 29.25 -0.63
CA GLU A 114 5.23 28.00 0.14
C GLU A 114 4.89 26.76 -0.70
N LEU A 115 5.06 26.79 -2.04
CA LEU A 115 4.76 25.61 -2.87
C LEU A 115 5.66 25.42 -4.10
N LEU A 116 6.95 25.81 -4.04
CA LEU A 116 7.85 25.60 -5.19
C LEU A 116 9.33 25.37 -4.86
N ASP A 117 9.66 24.74 -3.72
CA ASP A 117 11.04 24.31 -3.40
C ASP A 117 11.28 22.80 -3.67
N ILE A 118 11.16 22.44 -4.95
CA ILE A 118 11.94 21.32 -5.52
C ILE A 118 12.74 21.87 -6.71
N TYR A 119 13.63 22.82 -6.41
CA TYR A 119 14.64 23.24 -7.39
C TYR A 119 15.71 22.16 -7.50
N CYS A 120 15.75 21.48 -8.65
CA CYS A 120 16.95 20.79 -9.08
C CYS A 120 18.15 21.76 -8.98
N SER A 121 19.25 21.34 -8.34
CA SER A 121 20.43 22.20 -8.12
C SER A 121 21.00 22.75 -9.43
N GLN A 122 20.84 22.01 -10.53
CA GLN A 122 21.18 22.44 -11.89
C GLN A 122 20.26 23.56 -12.42
N CYS A 123 18.98 23.56 -12.04
CA CYS A 123 18.02 24.62 -12.38
C CYS A 123 18.30 25.90 -11.58
N CYS A 124 18.57 25.79 -10.28
CA CYS A 124 18.95 26.95 -9.46
C CYS A 124 20.23 27.65 -10.00
N LYS A 125 21.25 26.86 -10.37
CA LYS A 125 22.46 27.38 -11.04
C LYS A 125 22.14 28.12 -12.36
N LYS A 126 21.25 27.58 -13.20
CA LYS A 126 20.80 28.25 -14.44
C LYS A 126 20.02 29.54 -14.18
N VAL A 127 19.12 29.56 -13.20
CA VAL A 127 18.36 30.77 -12.82
C VAL A 127 19.30 31.86 -12.30
N ASN A 128 20.26 31.50 -11.45
CA ASN A 128 21.27 32.46 -10.96
C ASN A 128 22.17 33.00 -12.08
N LEU A 129 22.56 32.16 -13.04
CA LEU A 129 23.30 32.59 -14.24
C LEU A 129 22.46 33.54 -15.12
N LEU A 130 21.16 33.27 -15.30
CA LEU A 130 20.26 34.16 -16.04
C LEU A 130 20.07 35.50 -15.32
N ASN A 131 19.97 35.50 -13.99
CA ASN A 131 19.91 36.73 -13.18
C ASN A 131 21.21 37.54 -13.25
N ASP A 132 22.39 36.90 -13.22
CA ASP A 132 23.69 37.57 -13.44
C ASP A 132 23.79 38.17 -14.85
N LEU A 133 23.38 37.40 -15.87
CA LEU A 133 23.31 37.89 -17.25
C LEU A 133 22.35 39.06 -17.39
N GLU A 134 21.19 39.06 -16.72
CA GLU A 134 20.27 40.19 -16.72
C GLU A 134 20.87 41.41 -16.01
N ALA A 135 21.52 41.22 -14.85
CA ALA A 135 22.19 42.29 -14.13
C ALA A 135 23.35 42.90 -14.94
N ARG A 136 24.09 42.07 -15.68
CA ARG A 136 25.16 42.51 -16.59
C ARG A 136 24.60 43.19 -17.84
N LEU A 137 23.50 42.71 -18.41
CA LEU A 137 22.78 43.37 -19.51
C LEU A 137 22.20 44.73 -19.07
N ARG A 138 21.67 44.86 -17.85
CA ARG A 138 21.22 46.15 -17.30
C ARG A 138 22.41 47.10 -17.08
N ASN A 139 23.54 46.62 -16.57
CA ASN A 139 24.76 47.44 -16.45
C ASN A 139 25.33 47.86 -17.81
N LEU A 140 25.35 46.97 -18.81
CA LEU A 140 25.70 47.30 -20.19
C LEU A 140 24.71 48.30 -20.80
N LYS A 141 23.41 48.20 -20.51
CA LYS A 141 22.40 49.15 -20.98
C LYS A 141 22.49 50.52 -20.28
N ALA A 142 22.93 50.56 -19.03
CA ALA A 142 23.15 51.79 -18.27
C ALA A 142 24.47 52.51 -18.64
N ASN A 143 25.52 51.75 -18.97
CA ASN A 143 26.85 52.28 -19.28
C ASN A 143 27.16 52.35 -20.79
N SER A 144 26.32 51.80 -21.66
CA SER A 144 26.46 51.93 -23.11
C SER A 144 25.90 53.28 -23.59
N PRO A 145 26.68 54.09 -24.32
CA PRO A 145 26.20 55.31 -24.93
C PRO A 145 25.26 54.97 -26.11
N ASN A 146 24.00 54.67 -25.81
CA ASN A 146 22.93 54.44 -26.78
C ASN A 146 22.48 55.73 -27.50
N ARG A 147 23.45 56.47 -28.06
CA ARG A 147 23.23 57.48 -29.08
C ARG A 147 23.50 56.83 -30.44
N LYS A 148 22.43 56.40 -31.12
CA LYS A 148 22.45 56.26 -32.58
C LYS A 148 22.66 57.64 -33.19
N ILE A 149 23.91 58.05 -33.34
CA ILE A 149 24.29 59.23 -34.12
C ILE A 149 24.08 58.85 -35.58
N SER A 150 22.94 59.24 -36.15
CA SER A 150 22.74 59.15 -37.60
C SER A 150 23.85 59.96 -38.30
N SER A 151 24.36 59.43 -39.42
CA SER A 151 25.48 60.00 -40.19
C SER A 151 25.27 61.48 -40.56
N THR A 152 24.00 61.91 -40.66
CA THR A 152 23.58 63.29 -40.96
C THR A 152 23.73 64.28 -39.79
N ALA A 153 23.91 63.79 -38.56
CA ALA A 153 24.05 64.63 -37.36
C ALA A 153 25.52 64.98 -37.06
N PHE A 154 26.44 64.03 -37.25
CA PHE A 154 27.87 64.25 -36.98
C PHE A 154 28.50 65.27 -37.94
N GLY A 155 28.10 65.25 -39.22
CA GLY A 155 28.56 66.23 -40.21
C GLY A 155 28.26 67.68 -39.81
N ARG A 156 27.12 67.95 -39.17
CA ARG A 156 26.74 69.31 -38.75
C ARG A 156 27.61 69.84 -37.60
N GLN A 157 28.16 68.98 -36.74
CA GLN A 157 29.11 69.38 -35.69
C GLN A 157 30.51 69.67 -36.25
N LEU A 158 30.96 68.96 -37.29
CA LEU A 158 32.25 69.21 -37.94
C LEU A 158 32.29 70.54 -38.70
N PHE A 159 31.17 70.95 -39.33
CA PHE A 159 31.07 72.27 -39.97
C PHE A 159 31.03 73.44 -38.95
N GLN A 160 30.50 73.22 -37.75
CA GLN A 160 30.50 74.25 -36.69
C GLN A 160 31.85 74.36 -35.96
N ALA A 161 32.58 73.26 -35.79
CA ALA A 161 33.89 73.27 -35.12
C ALA A 161 34.98 74.03 -35.91
N ASN A 162 34.93 74.01 -37.24
CA ASN A 162 35.96 74.65 -38.09
C ASN A 162 35.81 76.18 -38.24
N HIS A 163 34.67 76.78 -37.87
CA HIS A 163 34.46 78.24 -38.03
C HIS A 163 35.01 79.08 -36.86
N ASN A 164 35.48 78.45 -35.78
CA ASN A 164 35.95 79.15 -34.57
C ASN A 164 37.48 79.19 -34.39
N VAL A 165 38.27 78.70 -35.36
CA VAL A 165 39.73 78.54 -35.21
C VAL A 165 40.54 79.31 -36.27
N PHE A 166 39.92 79.86 -37.32
CA PHE A 166 40.60 80.72 -38.31
C PHE A 166 39.76 81.97 -38.65
N GLY A 167 40.31 83.15 -38.32
CA GLY A 167 39.70 84.48 -38.54
C GLY A 167 39.09 85.08 -37.27
N SER A 168 39.56 86.19 -36.69
CA SER A 168 40.56 87.15 -37.19
C SER A 168 41.35 87.81 -36.05
N SER A 169 42.67 87.93 -36.19
CA SER A 169 43.49 88.87 -35.41
C SER A 169 44.77 89.29 -36.17
N GLN A 170 45.02 90.61 -36.16
CA GLN A 170 46.29 91.31 -36.41
C GLN A 170 47.03 91.25 -37.77
N GLY A 171 47.50 92.43 -38.22
CA GLY A 171 48.55 92.63 -39.24
C GLY A 171 48.03 93.27 -40.54
N SER A 172 48.18 94.57 -40.86
CA SER A 172 49.34 95.49 -40.85
C SER A 172 50.25 95.35 -42.09
N SER A 173 50.70 96.50 -42.64
CA SER A 173 51.66 96.67 -43.76
C SER A 173 51.17 96.22 -45.16
N THR A 174 51.35 96.95 -46.25
CA THR A 174 52.01 98.26 -46.50
C THR A 174 51.26 99.03 -47.60
N GLU A 175 50.96 100.31 -47.40
CA GLU A 175 50.48 101.23 -48.44
C GLU A 175 51.16 102.59 -48.26
N ASP A 176 52.40 102.72 -48.74
CA ASP A 176 53.10 104.02 -48.87
C ASP A 176 54.27 103.92 -49.87
N LEU A 177 54.55 105.01 -50.59
CA LEU A 177 55.65 105.23 -51.55
C LEU A 177 55.59 104.33 -52.81
N PHE A 178 55.62 104.83 -54.05
CA PHE A 178 56.36 106.00 -54.54
C PHE A 178 55.57 106.87 -55.53
N THR A 179 55.43 108.15 -55.20
CA THR A 179 55.38 109.26 -56.17
C THR A 179 56.81 109.68 -56.53
N ASP A 180 56.97 110.28 -57.72
CA ASP A 180 58.16 110.99 -58.23
C ASP A 180 59.45 110.13 -58.39
N SER A 181 60.21 110.22 -59.49
CA SER A 181 60.57 111.42 -60.23
C SER A 181 60.86 111.14 -61.71
N ILE A 182 60.75 112.18 -62.52
CA ILE A 182 61.13 112.22 -63.94
C ILE A 182 62.65 112.46 -64.05
N ASP A 183 63.22 112.05 -65.19
CA ASP A 183 64.52 112.41 -65.77
C ASP A 183 65.78 111.63 -65.35
N SER A 184 66.05 110.54 -66.07
CA SER A 184 67.41 110.11 -66.42
C SER A 184 67.38 109.27 -67.71
N CYS A 185 67.09 109.94 -68.83
CA CYS A 185 67.19 109.32 -70.15
C CYS A 185 68.66 109.05 -70.53
N ASP A 186 68.87 108.11 -71.46
CA ASP A 186 70.16 107.79 -72.12
C ASP A 186 71.25 107.03 -71.34
N LEU A 187 70.92 106.41 -70.20
CA LEU A 187 71.52 105.10 -69.82
C LEU A 187 70.45 104.01 -69.66
N ASP A 188 69.29 104.22 -70.30
CA ASP A 188 68.03 103.62 -69.89
C ASP A 188 67.48 102.57 -70.87
N ILE A 189 67.92 102.56 -72.14
CA ILE A 189 67.27 101.75 -73.19
C ILE A 189 67.99 100.41 -73.41
N THR A 190 69.30 100.40 -73.66
CA THR A 190 70.04 99.15 -73.96
C THR A 190 70.09 98.20 -72.77
N GLU A 191 70.24 98.71 -71.55
CA GLU A 191 70.22 97.89 -70.34
C GLU A 191 68.81 97.37 -70.03
N LYS A 192 67.76 98.20 -70.22
CA LYS A 192 66.37 97.71 -70.15
C LYS A 192 66.05 96.69 -71.24
N VAL A 193 66.55 96.84 -72.46
CA VAL A 193 66.38 95.86 -73.55
C VAL A 193 67.09 94.56 -73.20
N SER A 194 68.34 94.58 -72.74
CA SER A 194 69.05 93.36 -72.33
C SER A 194 68.42 92.70 -71.09
N TYR A 195 67.90 93.49 -70.15
CA TYR A 195 67.09 92.99 -69.03
C TYR A 195 65.77 92.39 -69.50
N LEU A 196 65.10 92.98 -70.48
CA LEU A 196 63.87 92.46 -71.10
C LEU A 196 64.14 91.19 -71.90
N GLU A 197 65.23 91.10 -72.66
CA GLU A 197 65.67 89.88 -73.35
C GLU A 197 65.99 88.76 -72.35
N LYS A 198 66.66 89.08 -71.25
CA LYS A 198 66.90 88.15 -70.14
C LYS A 198 65.59 87.73 -69.47
N LYS A 199 64.62 88.64 -69.29
CA LYS A 199 63.30 88.32 -68.73
C LYS A 199 62.43 87.53 -69.70
N VAL A 200 62.52 87.77 -71.01
CA VAL A 200 61.85 86.99 -72.05
C VAL A 200 62.41 85.58 -72.09
N THR A 201 63.74 85.41 -72.09
CA THR A 201 64.36 84.08 -72.06
C THR A 201 64.10 83.32 -70.74
N GLU A 202 64.02 84.02 -69.61
CA GLU A 202 63.57 83.46 -68.32
C GLU A 202 62.09 83.04 -68.38
N LEU A 203 61.20 83.88 -68.92
CA LEU A 203 59.78 83.55 -69.11
C LEU A 203 59.54 82.43 -70.15
N GLU A 204 60.37 82.32 -71.18
CA GLU A 204 60.35 81.22 -72.15
C GLU A 204 60.80 79.91 -71.48
N SER A 205 61.86 79.96 -70.66
CA SER A 205 62.31 78.84 -69.84
C SER A 205 61.24 78.40 -68.83
N ASP A 206 60.61 79.35 -68.12
CA ASP A 206 59.52 79.08 -67.17
C ASP A 206 58.27 78.55 -67.88
N SER A 207 57.96 79.06 -69.08
CA SER A 207 56.86 78.57 -69.93
C SER A 207 57.08 77.11 -70.34
N LEU A 208 58.31 76.75 -70.73
CA LEU A 208 58.70 75.36 -71.04
C LEU A 208 58.62 74.47 -69.79
N ALA A 209 59.20 74.89 -68.67
CA ALA A 209 59.16 74.14 -67.41
C ALA A 209 57.72 73.94 -66.89
N ASN A 210 56.86 74.95 -67.03
CA ASN A 210 55.44 74.88 -66.69
C ASN A 210 54.66 73.99 -67.66
N SER A 211 55.00 73.99 -68.95
CA SER A 211 54.44 73.05 -69.93
C SER A 211 54.77 71.60 -69.57
N ASP A 212 56.02 71.32 -69.19
CA ASP A 212 56.46 70.00 -68.74
C ASP A 212 55.80 69.58 -67.43
N LEU A 213 55.69 70.49 -66.45
CA LEU A 213 54.98 70.26 -65.19
C LEU A 213 53.50 69.95 -65.45
N LYS A 214 52.84 70.72 -66.32
CA LYS A 214 51.45 70.50 -66.74
C LYS A 214 51.27 69.15 -67.45
N SER A 215 52.25 68.72 -68.24
CA SER A 215 52.27 67.41 -68.89
C SER A 215 52.36 66.28 -67.85
N LYS A 216 53.30 66.37 -66.90
CA LYS A 216 53.47 65.41 -65.79
C LYS A 216 52.22 65.33 -64.91
N LEU A 217 51.70 66.47 -64.45
CA LEU A 217 50.47 66.53 -63.65
C LEU A 217 49.27 65.94 -64.41
N LYS A 218 49.18 66.12 -65.74
CA LYS A 218 48.15 65.48 -66.55
C LYS A 218 48.33 63.95 -66.60
N GLN A 219 49.56 63.46 -66.74
CA GLN A 219 49.88 62.02 -66.71
C GLN A 219 49.56 61.40 -65.34
N GLU A 220 50.03 62.00 -64.24
CA GLU A 220 49.75 61.58 -62.88
C GLU A 220 48.25 61.59 -62.58
N ASN A 221 47.52 62.64 -63.02
CA ASN A 221 46.07 62.70 -62.88
C ASN A 221 45.38 61.55 -63.65
N THR A 222 45.78 61.24 -64.89
CA THR A 222 45.24 60.07 -65.59
C THR A 222 45.53 58.74 -64.88
N GLN A 223 46.73 58.57 -64.28
CA GLN A 223 47.06 57.38 -63.50
C GLN A 223 46.23 57.27 -62.22
N LEU A 224 46.05 58.38 -61.50
CA LEU A 224 45.19 58.45 -60.32
C LEU A 224 43.73 58.16 -60.68
N VAL A 225 43.22 58.70 -61.79
CA VAL A 225 41.86 58.41 -62.28
C VAL A 225 41.71 56.91 -62.59
N HIS A 226 42.67 56.28 -63.28
CA HIS A 226 42.62 54.83 -63.51
C HIS A 226 42.66 54.04 -62.19
N ARG A 227 43.49 54.43 -61.23
CA ARG A 227 43.58 53.79 -59.92
C ARG A 227 42.30 53.94 -59.09
N VAL A 228 41.61 55.08 -59.18
CA VAL A 228 40.30 55.30 -58.55
C VAL A 228 39.25 54.38 -59.16
N HIS A 229 39.16 54.29 -60.49
CA HIS A 229 38.21 53.37 -61.14
C HIS A 229 38.48 51.90 -60.77
N GLU A 230 39.74 51.48 -60.73
CA GLU A 230 40.13 50.13 -60.30
C GLU A 230 39.72 49.83 -58.85
N LEU A 231 39.89 50.81 -57.94
CA LEU A 231 39.46 50.69 -56.55
C LEU A 231 37.93 50.71 -56.39
N GLU A 232 37.22 51.54 -57.17
CA GLU A 232 35.75 51.55 -57.21
C GLU A 232 35.18 50.21 -57.72
N GLU A 233 35.81 49.61 -58.72
CA GLU A 233 35.44 48.30 -59.23
C GLU A 233 35.72 47.20 -58.19
N GLN A 234 36.90 47.23 -57.53
CA GLN A 234 37.21 46.32 -56.41
C GLN A 234 36.23 46.45 -55.23
N VAL A 235 35.77 47.65 -54.91
CA VAL A 235 34.75 47.88 -53.87
C VAL A 235 33.41 47.31 -54.30
N LYS A 236 32.94 47.61 -55.52
CA LYS A 236 31.67 47.05 -56.05
C LYS A 236 31.70 45.53 -56.10
N ASP A 237 32.82 44.93 -56.49
CA ASP A 237 33.04 43.49 -56.50
C ASP A 237 33.00 42.90 -55.08
N ALA A 238 33.57 43.60 -54.09
CA ALA A 238 33.56 43.17 -52.70
C ALA A 238 32.16 43.30 -52.07
N GLU A 239 31.44 44.40 -52.36
CA GLU A 239 30.05 44.61 -51.96
C GLU A 239 29.14 43.53 -52.55
N ALA A 240 29.22 43.27 -53.86
CA ALA A 240 28.43 42.22 -54.51
C ALA A 240 28.72 40.81 -53.95
N LYS A 241 29.98 40.48 -53.65
CA LYS A 241 30.37 39.21 -53.02
C LYS A 241 29.86 39.11 -51.57
N ALA A 242 29.86 40.21 -50.82
CA ALA A 242 29.33 40.26 -49.47
C ALA A 242 27.80 40.10 -49.45
N ASP A 243 27.09 40.80 -50.35
CA ASP A 243 25.64 40.71 -50.49
C ASP A 243 25.20 39.30 -50.93
N GLN A 244 25.87 38.70 -51.93
CA GLN A 244 25.61 37.31 -52.33
C GLN A 244 25.84 36.35 -51.15
N SER A 245 26.95 36.51 -50.42
CA SER A 245 27.25 35.66 -49.25
C SER A 245 26.16 35.79 -48.17
N LEU A 246 25.67 37.02 -47.92
CA LEU A 246 24.59 37.28 -46.97
C LEU A 246 23.25 36.70 -47.44
N GLU A 247 22.92 36.77 -48.73
CA GLU A 247 21.72 36.14 -49.29
C GLU A 247 21.79 34.61 -49.17
N GLU A 248 22.94 34.00 -49.49
CA GLU A 248 23.15 32.57 -49.34
C GLU A 248 23.08 32.10 -47.87
N GLU A 249 23.69 32.84 -46.94
CA GLU A 249 23.56 32.55 -45.51
C GLU A 249 22.11 32.68 -45.04
N THR A 250 21.42 33.79 -45.35
CA THR A 250 20.03 33.99 -44.90
C THR A 250 19.06 32.98 -45.51
N LYS A 251 19.31 32.53 -46.75
CA LYS A 251 18.61 31.41 -47.37
C LYS A 251 18.86 30.10 -46.62
N ARG A 252 20.13 29.75 -46.34
CA ARG A 252 20.50 28.52 -45.60
C ARG A 252 19.92 28.51 -44.19
N HIS A 253 19.95 29.63 -43.47
CA HIS A 253 19.31 29.77 -42.15
C HIS A 253 17.79 29.57 -42.23
N ARG A 254 17.13 30.12 -43.26
CA ARG A 254 15.68 29.95 -43.48
C ARG A 254 15.33 28.49 -43.77
N GLU A 255 16.09 27.80 -44.60
CA GLU A 255 15.87 26.38 -44.93
C GLU A 255 16.03 25.47 -43.70
N VAL A 256 17.09 25.69 -42.90
CA VAL A 256 17.31 24.97 -41.63
C VAL A 256 16.20 25.26 -40.62
N TYR A 257 15.78 26.51 -40.48
CA TYR A 257 14.68 26.89 -39.58
C TYR A 257 13.37 26.17 -39.95
N ILE A 258 12.96 26.19 -41.23
CA ILE A 258 11.71 25.53 -41.65
C ILE A 258 11.86 24.00 -41.52
N LYS A 259 13.04 23.42 -41.71
CA LYS A 259 13.27 21.99 -41.42
C LYS A 259 13.01 21.68 -39.94
N MET A 260 13.67 22.42 -39.03
CA MET A 260 13.49 22.27 -37.58
C MET A 260 12.03 22.46 -37.15
N GLU A 261 11.31 23.42 -37.75
CA GLU A 261 9.90 23.69 -37.47
C GLU A 261 8.99 22.53 -37.91
N ARG A 262 9.25 21.92 -39.09
CA ARG A 262 8.56 20.69 -39.52
C ARG A 262 8.88 19.52 -38.59
N ASP A 263 10.15 19.29 -38.27
CA ASP A 263 10.59 18.19 -37.41
C ASP A 263 9.95 18.31 -36.00
N ARG A 264 9.86 19.53 -35.47
CA ARG A 264 9.15 19.84 -34.22
C ARG A 264 7.65 19.55 -34.33
N ASN A 265 6.98 19.96 -35.41
CA ASN A 265 5.55 19.72 -35.59
C ASN A 265 5.25 18.22 -35.69
N ILE A 266 6.07 17.45 -36.41
CA ILE A 266 5.95 15.98 -36.48
C ILE A 266 6.08 15.35 -35.07
N GLN A 267 7.01 15.84 -34.24
CA GLN A 267 7.11 15.37 -32.85
C GLN A 267 5.88 15.73 -32.02
N ILE A 268 5.33 16.95 -32.18
CA ILE A 268 4.07 17.35 -31.53
C ILE A 268 2.94 16.42 -31.93
N ASP A 269 2.76 16.15 -33.23
CA ASP A 269 1.73 15.25 -33.75
C ASP A 269 1.88 13.81 -33.20
N LEU A 270 3.11 13.29 -33.13
CA LEU A 270 3.40 11.99 -32.52
C LEU A 270 3.02 11.95 -31.02
N PHE A 271 3.36 13.00 -30.26
CA PHE A 271 2.98 13.08 -28.85
C PHE A 271 1.47 13.24 -28.67
N CYS A 272 0.80 14.06 -29.48
CA CYS A 272 -0.66 14.21 -29.47
C CYS A 272 -1.36 12.88 -29.77
N ASN A 273 -0.92 12.13 -30.78
CA ASN A 273 -1.46 10.80 -31.09
C ASN A 273 -1.24 9.81 -29.95
N ARG A 274 -0.06 9.82 -29.30
CA ARG A 274 0.22 8.94 -28.15
C ARG A 274 -0.63 9.29 -26.92
N VAL A 275 -0.87 10.57 -26.66
CA VAL A 275 -1.77 11.02 -25.59
C VAL A 275 -3.21 10.58 -25.88
N GLN A 276 -3.71 10.83 -27.10
CA GLN A 276 -5.06 10.40 -27.51
C GLN A 276 -5.26 8.88 -27.32
N GLN A 277 -4.30 8.06 -27.76
CA GLN A 277 -4.33 6.61 -27.57
C GLN A 277 -4.42 6.22 -26.09
N LEU A 278 -3.58 6.82 -25.24
CA LEU A 278 -3.60 6.56 -23.79
C LEU A 278 -4.91 7.00 -23.12
N GLU A 279 -5.53 8.08 -23.61
CA GLU A 279 -6.85 8.51 -23.15
C GLU A 279 -7.96 7.55 -23.60
N ASP A 280 -7.89 7.03 -24.82
CA ASP A 280 -8.83 6.03 -25.35
C ASP A 280 -8.73 4.72 -24.54
N GLU A 281 -7.52 4.19 -24.34
CA GLU A 281 -7.21 3.03 -23.50
C GLU A 281 -7.71 3.22 -22.05
N ASN A 282 -7.49 4.41 -21.46
CA ASN A 282 -7.94 4.73 -20.10
C ASN A 282 -9.48 4.85 -20.03
N ARG A 283 -10.14 5.38 -21.06
CA ARG A 283 -11.61 5.40 -21.18
C ARG A 283 -12.17 3.99 -21.27
N GLU A 284 -11.58 3.10 -22.06
CA GLU A 284 -11.97 1.69 -22.13
C GLU A 284 -11.78 0.97 -20.78
N MET A 285 -10.63 1.14 -20.13
CA MET A 285 -10.36 0.54 -18.82
C MET A 285 -11.35 1.01 -17.75
N LYS A 286 -11.76 2.28 -17.76
CA LYS A 286 -12.83 2.79 -16.88
C LYS A 286 -14.18 2.10 -17.13
N LEU A 287 -14.57 1.90 -18.39
CA LEU A 287 -15.79 1.16 -18.74
C LEU A 287 -15.72 -0.30 -18.28
N ASN A 288 -14.57 -0.95 -18.47
CA ASN A 288 -14.32 -2.31 -17.98
C ASN A 288 -14.44 -2.43 -16.46
N VAL A 289 -13.86 -1.48 -15.70
CA VAL A 289 -14.00 -1.42 -14.24
C VAL A 289 -15.46 -1.24 -13.82
N CYS A 290 -16.22 -0.35 -14.45
CA CYS A 290 -17.65 -0.18 -14.16
C CYS A 290 -18.46 -1.45 -14.44
N ARG A 291 -18.18 -2.13 -15.56
CA ARG A 291 -18.82 -3.41 -15.92
C ARG A 291 -18.51 -4.51 -14.91
N LEU A 292 -17.24 -4.64 -14.50
CA LEU A 292 -16.82 -5.63 -13.50
C LEU A 292 -17.45 -5.36 -12.14
N LYS A 293 -17.50 -4.10 -11.69
CA LYS A 293 -18.20 -3.72 -10.44
C LYS A 293 -19.67 -4.17 -10.44
N SER A 294 -20.40 -3.89 -11.52
CA SER A 294 -21.80 -4.34 -11.65
C SER A 294 -21.93 -5.87 -11.67
N HIS A 295 -20.95 -6.60 -12.21
CA HIS A 295 -20.95 -8.06 -12.15
C HIS A 295 -20.69 -8.58 -10.73
N THR A 296 -19.71 -7.99 -10.01
CA THR A 296 -19.41 -8.32 -8.61
C THR A 296 -20.64 -8.11 -7.72
N GLU A 297 -21.29 -6.94 -7.83
CA GLU A 297 -22.50 -6.61 -7.05
C GLU A 297 -23.64 -7.63 -7.28
N LYS A 298 -23.83 -8.10 -8.53
CA LYS A 298 -24.81 -9.16 -8.83
C LYS A 298 -24.43 -10.50 -8.21
N LEU A 299 -23.14 -10.84 -8.15
CA LEU A 299 -22.67 -12.07 -7.49
C LEU A 299 -22.81 -11.98 -5.96
N ASP A 300 -22.60 -10.81 -5.36
CA ASP A 300 -22.85 -10.59 -3.93
C ASP A 300 -24.35 -10.69 -3.59
N GLN A 301 -25.23 -10.14 -4.43
CA GLN A 301 -26.69 -10.33 -4.31
C GLN A 301 -27.12 -11.79 -4.46
N GLU A 302 -26.50 -12.53 -5.40
CA GLU A 302 -26.74 -13.98 -5.57
C GLU A 302 -26.28 -14.77 -4.35
N LYS A 303 -25.07 -14.49 -3.87
CA LYS A 303 -24.48 -15.10 -2.68
C LYS A 303 -25.36 -14.87 -1.44
N GLN A 304 -25.78 -13.63 -1.18
CA GLN A 304 -26.64 -13.32 -0.03
C GLN A 304 -27.93 -14.15 -0.10
N ARG A 305 -28.62 -14.12 -1.24
CA ARG A 305 -29.88 -14.85 -1.43
C ARG A 305 -29.73 -16.37 -1.31
N MET A 306 -28.57 -16.92 -1.62
CA MET A 306 -28.26 -18.34 -1.41
C MET A 306 -27.90 -18.65 0.05
N THR A 307 -27.25 -17.72 0.76
CA THR A 307 -27.05 -17.79 2.21
C THR A 307 -28.39 -17.78 2.95
N ASP A 308 -29.29 -16.83 2.64
CA ASP A 308 -30.62 -16.72 3.26
C ASP A 308 -31.41 -18.05 3.13
N LYS A 309 -31.40 -18.66 1.94
CA LYS A 309 -32.02 -19.97 1.68
C LYS A 309 -31.38 -21.12 2.45
N LEU A 310 -30.06 -21.08 2.65
CA LEU A 310 -29.34 -22.09 3.43
C LEU A 310 -29.69 -21.96 4.92
N GLU A 311 -29.80 -20.73 5.44
CA GLU A 311 -30.23 -20.46 6.81
C GLU A 311 -31.69 -20.92 7.03
N ASP A 312 -32.60 -20.59 6.13
CA ASP A 312 -34.01 -21.05 6.14
C ASP A 312 -34.13 -22.57 6.18
N THR A 313 -33.36 -23.28 5.34
CA THR A 313 -33.42 -24.76 5.27
C THR A 313 -32.72 -25.42 6.45
N SER A 314 -31.63 -24.84 6.95
CA SER A 314 -30.94 -25.27 8.17
C SER A 314 -31.83 -25.11 9.42
N LEU A 315 -32.58 -24.01 9.50
CA LEU A 315 -33.52 -23.78 10.60
C LEU A 315 -34.67 -24.81 10.59
N ARG A 316 -35.29 -25.04 9.42
CA ARG A 316 -36.32 -26.09 9.27
C ARG A 316 -35.81 -27.48 9.64
N LEU A 317 -34.59 -27.83 9.20
CA LEU A 317 -33.97 -29.11 9.56
C LEU A 317 -33.75 -29.23 11.07
N LYS A 318 -33.33 -28.14 11.73
CA LYS A 318 -33.18 -28.10 13.19
C LYS A 318 -34.51 -28.29 13.92
N ASP A 319 -35.57 -27.64 13.48
CA ASP A 319 -36.91 -27.78 14.06
C ASP A 319 -37.42 -29.23 13.94
N GLU A 320 -37.23 -29.86 12.78
CA GLU A 320 -37.51 -31.28 12.58
C GLU A 320 -36.66 -32.17 13.49
N MET A 321 -35.33 -31.95 13.59
CA MET A 321 -34.45 -32.71 14.49
C MET A 321 -34.86 -32.59 15.96
N ASP A 322 -35.29 -31.41 16.41
CA ASP A 322 -35.78 -31.19 17.76
C ASP A 322 -37.19 -31.81 17.97
N LEU A 323 -38.01 -31.93 16.93
CA LEU A 323 -39.25 -32.70 16.95
C LEU A 323 -38.99 -34.22 17.04
N TYR A 324 -38.09 -34.77 16.22
CA TYR A 324 -37.67 -36.17 16.31
C TYR A 324 -37.15 -36.52 17.70
N ARG A 325 -36.32 -35.66 18.30
CA ARG A 325 -35.81 -35.85 19.67
C ARG A 325 -36.95 -35.95 20.69
N LYS A 326 -37.90 -35.01 20.67
CA LYS A 326 -39.08 -35.03 21.54
C LYS A 326 -39.94 -36.29 21.37
N ILE A 327 -40.00 -36.87 20.17
CA ILE A 327 -40.70 -38.14 19.91
C ILE A 327 -39.92 -39.31 20.52
N VAL A 328 -38.60 -39.38 20.31
CA VAL A 328 -37.73 -40.42 20.88
C VAL A 328 -37.76 -40.39 22.42
N ASP A 329 -37.67 -39.21 23.03
CA ASP A 329 -37.73 -39.04 24.49
C ASP A 329 -39.05 -39.57 25.07
N LYS A 330 -40.18 -39.26 24.41
CA LYS A 330 -41.52 -39.77 24.80
C LYS A 330 -41.63 -41.30 24.65
N LEU A 331 -41.09 -41.87 23.58
CA LEU A 331 -41.07 -43.33 23.38
C LEU A 331 -40.21 -44.03 24.45
N TRP A 332 -39.11 -43.40 24.86
CA TRP A 332 -38.26 -43.90 25.95
C TRP A 332 -38.98 -43.84 27.30
N GLN A 333 -39.62 -42.71 27.61
CA GLN A 333 -40.44 -42.54 28.82
C GLN A 333 -41.55 -43.58 28.90
N ASN A 334 -42.34 -43.75 27.84
CA ASN A 334 -43.43 -44.73 27.81
C ASN A 334 -42.93 -46.18 27.96
N ARG A 335 -41.79 -46.53 27.35
CA ARG A 335 -41.15 -47.84 27.56
C ARG A 335 -40.74 -48.04 29.02
N HIS A 336 -40.18 -47.02 29.67
CA HIS A 336 -39.80 -47.09 31.07
C HIS A 336 -41.03 -47.21 31.99
N GLU A 337 -42.09 -46.45 31.74
CA GLU A 337 -43.35 -46.52 32.48
C GLU A 337 -43.96 -47.93 32.39
N PHE A 338 -44.06 -48.48 31.18
CA PHE A 338 -44.55 -49.85 30.95
C PHE A 338 -43.68 -50.90 31.64
N GLN A 339 -42.34 -50.76 31.62
CA GLN A 339 -41.44 -51.69 32.30
C GLN A 339 -41.61 -51.62 33.83
N LYS A 340 -41.82 -50.42 34.39
CA LYS A 340 -42.09 -50.21 35.82
C LYS A 340 -43.45 -50.78 36.24
N GLU A 341 -44.49 -50.60 35.43
CA GLU A 341 -45.82 -51.20 35.65
C GLU A 341 -45.74 -52.73 35.61
N LYS A 342 -44.99 -53.30 34.65
CA LYS A 342 -44.73 -54.73 34.55
C LYS A 342 -43.98 -55.27 35.77
N GLU A 343 -43.00 -54.54 36.29
CA GLU A 343 -42.28 -54.88 37.52
C GLU A 343 -43.22 -54.88 38.74
N ALA A 344 -44.00 -53.81 38.94
CA ALA A 344 -44.98 -53.73 40.02
C ALA A 344 -46.07 -54.82 39.94
N MET A 345 -46.53 -55.17 38.73
CA MET A 345 -47.46 -56.28 38.52
C MET A 345 -46.80 -57.64 38.84
N GLN A 346 -45.51 -57.81 38.53
CA GLN A 346 -44.76 -59.02 38.88
C GLN A 346 -44.56 -59.14 40.41
N GLU A 347 -44.25 -58.04 41.10
CA GLU A 347 -44.20 -57.98 42.57
C GLU A 347 -45.53 -58.40 43.18
N LEU A 348 -46.67 -57.88 42.69
CA LEU A 348 -48.00 -58.27 43.14
C LEU A 348 -48.31 -59.76 42.88
N ILE A 349 -47.89 -60.30 41.74
CA ILE A 349 -48.01 -61.74 41.45
C ILE A 349 -47.20 -62.56 42.46
N ASP A 350 -46.02 -62.10 42.85
CA ASP A 350 -45.14 -62.81 43.79
C ASP A 350 -45.53 -62.59 45.27
N ASP A 351 -46.22 -61.50 45.62
CA ASP A 351 -46.96 -61.35 46.89
C ASP A 351 -48.12 -62.35 46.96
N LEU A 352 -48.98 -62.39 45.93
CA LEU A 352 -50.12 -63.32 45.88
C LEU A 352 -49.69 -64.79 45.88
N ARG A 353 -48.57 -65.13 45.23
CA ARG A 353 -47.96 -66.46 45.31
C ARG A 353 -47.52 -66.79 46.74
N ARG A 354 -46.82 -65.89 47.42
CA ARG A 354 -46.42 -66.06 48.83
C ARG A 354 -47.63 -66.20 49.77
N GLU A 355 -48.69 -65.45 49.54
CA GLU A 355 -49.93 -65.57 50.33
C GLU A 355 -50.64 -66.91 50.06
N LEU A 356 -50.70 -67.37 48.79
CA LEU A 356 -51.23 -68.68 48.45
C LEU A 356 -50.41 -69.83 49.07
N GLU A 357 -49.08 -69.75 49.05
CA GLU A 357 -48.19 -70.71 49.71
C GLU A 357 -48.39 -70.72 51.24
N TYR A 358 -48.49 -69.53 51.86
CA TYR A 358 -48.79 -69.40 53.28
C TYR A 358 -50.16 -69.99 53.64
N LEU A 359 -51.20 -69.71 52.86
CA LEU A 359 -52.54 -70.26 53.08
C LEU A 359 -52.59 -71.78 52.86
N GLN A 360 -51.81 -72.33 51.93
CA GLN A 360 -51.65 -73.78 51.77
C GLN A 360 -50.97 -74.43 52.97
N LEU A 361 -49.89 -73.84 53.49
CA LEU A 361 -49.19 -74.30 54.70
C LEU A 361 -50.10 -74.22 55.93
N PHE A 362 -50.78 -73.09 56.13
CA PHE A 362 -51.72 -72.89 57.24
C PHE A 362 -52.90 -73.87 57.17
N LYS A 363 -53.45 -74.10 55.97
CA LYS A 363 -54.49 -75.11 55.76
C LYS A 363 -53.98 -76.52 56.11
N LEU A 364 -52.77 -76.88 55.69
CA LEU A 364 -52.17 -78.19 56.03
C LEU A 364 -51.97 -78.34 57.55
N GLU A 365 -51.55 -77.28 58.25
CA GLU A 365 -51.41 -77.27 59.70
C GLU A 365 -52.77 -77.38 60.43
N MET A 366 -53.83 -76.75 59.90
CA MET A 366 -55.19 -76.83 60.46
C MET A 366 -55.95 -78.12 60.13
N GLU A 367 -55.79 -78.70 58.94
CA GLU A 367 -56.39 -80.00 58.61
C GLU A 367 -55.65 -81.15 59.32
N HIS A 368 -54.39 -80.95 59.69
CA HIS A 368 -53.54 -81.94 60.37
C HIS A 368 -52.76 -81.37 61.58
N PRO A 369 -53.44 -80.99 62.68
CA PRO A 369 -52.78 -80.68 63.95
C PRO A 369 -52.13 -81.96 64.51
N GLY A 370 -50.87 -82.17 64.14
CA GLY A 370 -50.08 -83.37 64.47
C GLY A 370 -49.86 -84.39 63.34
N LYS A 371 -50.15 -84.08 62.06
CA LYS A 371 -49.89 -85.00 60.91
C LYS A 371 -49.24 -84.31 59.69
N GLY A 372 -48.19 -83.55 59.92
CA GLY A 372 -47.43 -82.83 58.87
C GLY A 372 -45.92 -83.01 58.93
N LYS A 373 -45.41 -83.92 59.77
CA LYS A 373 -43.98 -84.19 59.91
C LYS A 373 -43.64 -85.56 59.30
N GLY A 374 -43.11 -85.53 58.08
CA GLY A 374 -42.44 -86.67 57.44
C GLY A 374 -40.97 -86.36 57.27
N LEU A 375 -40.64 -85.48 56.32
CA LEU A 375 -39.30 -84.90 56.18
C LEU A 375 -38.98 -83.88 57.28
N SER A 376 -39.99 -83.15 57.79
CA SER A 376 -39.82 -82.33 59.00
C SER A 376 -39.67 -83.17 60.27
N GLU A 377 -40.18 -84.41 60.34
CA GLU A 377 -39.87 -85.32 61.47
C GLU A 377 -38.56 -86.04 61.27
N TYR A 378 -38.14 -86.31 60.04
CA TYR A 378 -36.84 -86.91 59.79
C TYR A 378 -35.73 -85.89 60.05
N ASN A 379 -35.84 -84.67 59.52
CA ASN A 379 -34.93 -83.58 59.88
C ASN A 379 -35.09 -83.15 61.33
N ALA A 380 -36.29 -83.14 61.93
CA ALA A 380 -36.41 -82.88 63.36
C ALA A 380 -35.85 -84.01 64.21
N LYS A 381 -35.98 -85.29 63.86
CA LYS A 381 -35.36 -86.43 64.59
C LYS A 381 -33.86 -86.46 64.39
N THR A 382 -33.35 -86.20 63.19
CA THR A 382 -31.90 -86.07 62.95
C THR A 382 -31.37 -84.87 63.73
N ARG A 383 -32.03 -83.72 63.66
CA ARG A 383 -31.65 -82.52 64.43
C ARG A 383 -31.91 -82.65 65.93
N GLU A 384 -32.85 -83.48 66.37
CA GLU A 384 -33.13 -83.82 67.78
C GLU A 384 -32.08 -84.78 68.30
N ILE A 385 -31.67 -85.79 67.53
CA ILE A 385 -30.53 -86.66 67.84
C ILE A 385 -29.23 -85.85 67.85
N GLU A 386 -29.01 -84.96 66.88
CA GLU A 386 -27.88 -84.02 66.87
C GLU A 386 -27.94 -83.07 68.06
N MET A 387 -29.11 -82.50 68.40
CA MET A 387 -29.30 -81.65 69.57
C MET A 387 -29.24 -82.43 70.89
N GLU A 388 -29.56 -83.72 70.93
CA GLU A 388 -29.40 -84.60 72.10
C GLU A 388 -27.94 -85.01 72.27
N HIS A 389 -27.23 -85.28 71.17
CA HIS A 389 -25.80 -85.50 71.14
C HIS A 389 -25.07 -84.22 71.55
N GLU A 390 -25.50 -83.07 71.05
CA GLU A 390 -24.97 -81.75 71.40
C GLU A 390 -25.35 -81.38 72.82
N VAL A 391 -26.55 -81.68 73.32
CA VAL A 391 -26.91 -81.49 74.74
C VAL A 391 -26.15 -82.47 75.64
N LYS A 392 -25.87 -83.70 75.22
CA LYS A 392 -24.98 -84.62 75.96
C LYS A 392 -23.55 -84.11 75.96
N ARG A 393 -23.04 -83.64 74.81
CA ARG A 393 -21.70 -83.07 74.65
C ARG A 393 -21.56 -81.79 75.47
N LEU A 394 -22.49 -80.85 75.35
CA LEU A 394 -22.60 -79.63 76.14
C LEU A 394 -22.85 -79.89 77.62
N LYS A 395 -23.53 -80.97 78.02
CA LYS A 395 -23.66 -81.38 79.45
C LYS A 395 -22.35 -81.95 79.98
N GLN A 396 -21.67 -82.81 79.22
CA GLN A 396 -20.33 -83.30 79.58
C GLN A 396 -19.30 -82.18 79.60
N GLU A 397 -19.39 -81.24 78.65
CA GLU A 397 -18.58 -80.03 78.58
C GLU A 397 -18.96 -79.06 79.68
N ASN A 398 -20.24 -78.87 80.05
CA ASN A 398 -20.61 -78.10 81.24
C ASN A 398 -20.12 -78.74 82.52
N HIS A 399 -20.10 -80.07 82.60
CA HIS A 399 -19.58 -80.76 83.77
C HIS A 399 -18.06 -80.55 83.86
N LYS A 400 -17.32 -80.81 82.77
CA LYS A 400 -15.89 -80.51 82.67
C LYS A 400 -15.57 -79.03 82.89
N LEU A 401 -16.38 -78.12 82.37
CA LEU A 401 -16.23 -76.68 82.56
C LEU A 401 -16.58 -76.27 83.99
N ARG A 402 -17.48 -76.97 84.70
CA ARG A 402 -17.71 -76.78 86.13
C ARG A 402 -16.55 -77.32 86.94
N ASP A 403 -16.07 -78.53 86.66
CA ASP A 403 -14.87 -79.10 87.30
C ASP A 403 -13.67 -78.17 87.09
N GLN A 404 -13.46 -77.68 85.85
CA GLN A 404 -12.46 -76.66 85.53
C GLN A 404 -12.76 -75.30 86.15
N ASN A 405 -14.01 -74.90 86.33
CA ASN A 405 -14.37 -73.64 87.00
C ASN A 405 -14.13 -73.76 88.51
N ASP A 406 -14.36 -74.92 89.12
CA ASP A 406 -14.08 -75.20 90.53
C ASP A 406 -12.56 -75.30 90.75
N ASP A 407 -11.81 -75.95 89.86
CA ASP A 407 -10.35 -75.93 89.82
C ASP A 407 -9.78 -74.51 89.58
N LEU A 408 -10.37 -73.75 88.65
CA LEU A 408 -9.98 -72.36 88.39
C LEU A 408 -10.43 -71.43 89.50
N ASN A 409 -11.51 -71.70 90.23
CA ASN A 409 -11.92 -70.95 91.41
C ASN A 409 -10.99 -71.28 92.58
N ALA A 410 -10.54 -72.53 92.72
CA ALA A 410 -9.49 -72.89 93.66
C ALA A 410 -8.14 -72.23 93.30
N GLN A 411 -7.79 -72.15 92.01
CA GLN A 411 -6.64 -71.40 91.52
C GLN A 411 -6.82 -69.89 91.68
N ILE A 412 -7.99 -69.31 91.42
CA ILE A 412 -8.29 -67.89 91.61
C ILE A 412 -8.33 -67.55 93.09
N LEU A 413 -8.78 -68.44 93.99
CA LEU A 413 -8.63 -68.24 95.43
C LEU A 413 -7.16 -68.27 95.85
N SER A 414 -6.37 -69.21 95.31
CA SER A 414 -4.93 -69.30 95.56
C SER A 414 -4.16 -68.09 95.01
N LEU A 415 -4.50 -67.66 93.80
CA LEU A 415 -3.91 -66.52 93.10
C LEU A 415 -4.43 -65.19 93.66
N SER A 416 -5.68 -65.09 94.12
CA SER A 416 -6.19 -63.90 94.82
C SER A 416 -5.59 -63.79 96.21
N LEU A 417 -5.27 -64.91 96.89
CA LEU A 417 -4.46 -64.88 98.10
C LEU A 417 -3.01 -64.46 97.83
N TYR A 418 -2.48 -64.76 96.64
CA TYR A 418 -1.13 -64.35 96.20
C TYR A 418 -1.09 -62.92 95.64
N GLU A 419 -2.14 -62.48 94.94
CA GLU A 419 -2.28 -61.15 94.35
C GLU A 419 -2.83 -60.17 95.37
N ALA A 420 -3.67 -60.54 96.34
CA ALA A 420 -3.87 -59.70 97.53
C ALA A 420 -2.56 -59.53 98.32
N LYS A 421 -1.59 -60.44 98.19
CA LYS A 421 -0.22 -60.28 98.70
C LYS A 421 0.61 -59.30 97.85
N ASN A 422 0.37 -59.21 96.54
CA ASN A 422 1.15 -58.39 95.59
C ASN A 422 0.49 -57.06 95.15
N LEU A 423 -0.82 -56.88 95.26
CA LEU A 423 -1.56 -55.63 94.90
C LEU A 423 -1.29 -54.50 95.89
N PHE A 424 -0.62 -54.80 97.00
CA PHE A 424 0.11 -53.80 97.79
C PHE A 424 1.30 -53.16 97.03
N ALA A 425 1.58 -53.51 95.76
CA ALA A 425 2.79 -53.12 95.02
C ALA A 425 2.62 -52.66 93.53
N CYS A 426 1.79 -51.62 93.29
CA CYS A 426 1.77 -50.74 92.08
C CYS A 426 1.22 -51.28 90.72
N HIS A 427 1.32 -50.56 89.58
CA HIS A 427 0.52 -49.38 89.14
C HIS A 427 0.75 -49.03 87.62
N THR A 428 0.20 -47.91 87.13
CA THR A 428 0.39 -47.20 85.82
C THR A 428 0.33 -47.96 84.46
N LYS A 429 -0.74 -47.71 83.66
CA LYS A 429 -0.79 -47.89 82.18
C LYS A 429 -1.85 -46.97 81.52
N ALA A 430 -1.59 -45.67 81.38
CA ALA A 430 -2.54 -44.73 80.76
C ALA A 430 -1.86 -43.55 80.06
N GLN A 431 -1.22 -43.75 78.89
CA GLN A 431 -0.51 -42.65 78.20
C GLN A 431 -0.21 -42.85 76.69
N CYS A 432 -1.13 -43.41 75.88
CA CYS A 432 -0.86 -43.73 74.46
C CYS A 432 -1.80 -43.12 73.39
N LEU A 433 -2.82 -42.32 73.74
CA LEU A 433 -3.87 -41.90 72.78
C LEU A 433 -3.79 -40.43 72.29
N ALA A 434 -2.84 -39.63 72.78
CA ALA A 434 -2.85 -38.17 72.59
C ALA A 434 -1.96 -37.65 71.44
N ALA A 435 -1.26 -38.51 70.70
CA ALA A 435 -0.18 -38.10 69.79
C ALA A 435 -0.55 -38.04 68.28
N GLU A 436 -1.80 -38.35 67.93
CA GLU A 436 -2.18 -38.69 66.53
C GLU A 436 -3.10 -37.66 65.84
N ILE A 437 -3.58 -36.63 66.55
CA ILE A 437 -4.69 -35.76 66.08
C ILE A 437 -4.24 -34.43 65.44
N ASP A 438 -3.06 -33.90 65.75
CA ASP A 438 -2.73 -32.47 65.50
C ASP A 438 -2.11 -32.11 64.13
N ASN A 439 -1.85 -33.06 63.23
CA ASN A 439 -0.89 -32.86 62.12
C ASN A 439 -1.47 -32.57 60.70
N ALA A 440 -2.76 -32.33 60.50
CA ALA A 440 -3.35 -32.38 59.14
C ALA A 440 -4.44 -31.35 58.75
N SER A 441 -4.61 -30.20 59.42
CA SER A 441 -5.77 -29.31 59.17
C SER A 441 -5.49 -27.82 58.93
N ARG A 442 -4.24 -27.36 59.08
CA ARG A 442 -3.93 -25.92 59.16
C ARG A 442 -3.18 -25.35 57.95
N ASP A 443 -2.12 -26.01 57.50
CA ASP A 443 -1.21 -25.39 56.52
C ASP A 443 -1.78 -25.47 55.08
N GLU A 444 -2.45 -26.57 54.71
CA GLU A 444 -3.17 -26.70 53.43
C GLU A 444 -4.26 -25.61 53.25
N LEU A 445 -4.92 -25.20 54.35
CA LEU A 445 -5.94 -24.16 54.33
C LEU A 445 -5.35 -22.76 54.07
N VAL A 446 -4.13 -22.52 54.54
CA VAL A 446 -3.43 -21.24 54.40
C VAL A 446 -2.90 -21.06 52.97
N ASP A 447 -2.41 -22.11 52.34
CA ASP A 447 -1.89 -22.02 50.98
C ASP A 447 -3.01 -21.89 49.93
N ALA A 448 -4.14 -22.58 50.11
CA ALA A 448 -5.34 -22.37 49.29
C ALA A 448 -5.89 -20.92 49.38
N LEU A 449 -5.76 -20.27 50.54
CA LEU A 449 -6.18 -18.87 50.71
C LEU A 449 -5.27 -17.90 49.93
N LYS A 450 -3.94 -18.10 49.95
CA LYS A 450 -2.99 -17.26 49.22
C LYS A 450 -3.17 -17.34 47.71
N GLU A 451 -3.40 -18.54 47.18
CA GLU A 451 -3.61 -18.73 45.74
C GLU A 451 -4.86 -17.98 45.26
N GLN A 452 -5.93 -17.98 46.07
CA GLN A 452 -7.15 -17.23 45.81
C GLN A 452 -6.93 -15.70 45.86
N GLU A 453 -6.09 -15.20 46.77
CA GLU A 453 -5.70 -13.78 46.83
C GLU A 453 -4.91 -13.34 45.59
N GLU A 454 -3.97 -14.16 45.11
CA GLU A 454 -3.18 -13.84 43.92
C GLU A 454 -4.04 -13.78 42.65
N ILE A 455 -4.97 -14.73 42.47
CA ILE A 455 -5.93 -14.72 41.36
C ILE A 455 -6.79 -13.44 41.40
N ASN A 456 -7.24 -13.02 42.59
CA ASN A 456 -8.03 -11.79 42.74
C ASN A 456 -7.22 -10.53 42.36
N LEU A 457 -5.93 -10.48 42.73
CA LEU A 457 -5.04 -9.37 42.37
C LEU A 457 -4.85 -9.27 40.85
N ARG A 458 -4.61 -10.39 40.17
CA ARG A 458 -4.47 -10.44 38.71
C ARG A 458 -5.76 -10.02 37.99
N LEU A 459 -6.92 -10.44 38.48
CA LEU A 459 -8.24 -10.01 37.96
C LEU A 459 -8.46 -8.50 38.09
N ARG A 460 -8.09 -7.90 39.22
CA ARG A 460 -8.18 -6.43 39.42
C ARG A 460 -7.32 -5.67 38.42
N GLN A 461 -6.05 -6.05 38.28
CA GLN A 461 -5.13 -5.43 37.30
C GLN A 461 -5.62 -5.57 35.84
N TYR A 462 -6.31 -6.65 35.51
CA TYR A 462 -6.93 -6.84 34.20
C TYR A 462 -8.14 -5.92 33.99
N MET A 463 -9.02 -5.79 35.00
CA MET A 463 -10.14 -4.84 34.96
C MET A 463 -9.65 -3.39 34.86
N ASP A 464 -8.63 -2.99 35.61
CA ASP A 464 -8.07 -1.63 35.56
C ASP A 464 -7.55 -1.27 34.16
N LYS A 465 -6.88 -2.21 33.48
CA LYS A 465 -6.44 -2.03 32.08
C LYS A 465 -7.60 -1.87 31.10
N ILE A 466 -8.69 -2.62 31.28
CA ILE A 466 -9.90 -2.49 30.45
C ILE A 466 -10.59 -1.15 30.72
N ILE A 467 -10.74 -0.75 31.98
CA ILE A 467 -11.37 0.53 32.36
C ILE A 467 -10.59 1.71 31.77
N LEU A 468 -9.26 1.70 31.87
CA LEU A 468 -8.40 2.73 31.25
C LEU A 468 -8.57 2.77 29.72
N ALA A 469 -8.57 1.62 29.04
CA ALA A 469 -8.77 1.56 27.59
C ALA A 469 -10.16 2.05 27.16
N ILE A 470 -11.20 1.82 27.97
CA ILE A 470 -12.55 2.35 27.71
C ILE A 470 -12.61 3.86 27.94
N LEU A 471 -11.96 4.38 28.98
CA LEU A 471 -11.89 5.82 29.27
C LEU A 471 -11.23 6.60 28.12
N ASP A 472 -10.13 6.09 27.55
CA ASP A 472 -9.40 6.74 26.45
C ASP A 472 -10.14 6.68 25.10
N HIS A 473 -10.89 5.61 24.81
CA HIS A 473 -11.50 5.41 23.50
C HIS A 473 -12.99 5.74 23.41
N ASN A 474 -13.79 5.45 24.44
CA ASN A 474 -15.22 5.78 24.44
C ASN A 474 -15.83 5.75 25.87
N PRO A 475 -15.68 6.83 26.65
CA PRO A 475 -16.08 6.84 28.07
C PRO A 475 -17.59 6.65 28.30
N SER A 476 -18.43 6.83 27.27
CA SER A 476 -19.87 6.58 27.31
C SER A 476 -20.26 5.13 27.65
N ILE A 477 -19.33 4.17 27.48
CA ILE A 477 -19.53 2.76 27.85
C ILE A 477 -19.53 2.57 29.38
N LEU A 478 -18.93 3.50 30.14
CA LEU A 478 -18.91 3.48 31.61
C LEU A 478 -20.05 4.31 32.24
N GLU A 479 -20.90 4.96 31.44
CA GLU A 479 -22.10 5.62 31.96
C GLU A 479 -23.15 4.57 32.38
N ILE A 480 -23.25 4.35 33.69
CA ILE A 480 -24.39 3.68 34.30
C ILE A 480 -25.60 4.63 34.14
N LYS A 481 -26.44 4.35 33.14
CA LYS A 481 -27.74 5.04 32.99
C LYS A 481 -28.62 4.71 34.19
N SER A 482 -28.86 5.72 35.03
CA SER A 482 -29.82 5.70 36.14
C SER A 482 -31.23 6.08 35.68
#